data_AF-A0AAW8U8L6-F1
#
_entry.id   AF-A0AAW8U8L6-F1
#
_cell.length_a   1.000
_cell.length_b   1.000
_cell.length_c   1.000
_cell.angle_alpha   90.00
_cell.angle_beta   90.00
_cell.angle_gamma   90.00
#
_symmetry.space_group_name_H-M   'P 1'
#
loop_
_entity.id
_entity.type
_entity.pdbx_description
1 polymer ?
#
loop_
_entity_poly.entity_id
_entity_poly.type
_entity_poly.pdbx_seq_one_letter_code
_entity_poly.pdbx_strand_id
1 'polypeptide(L)'
;MYENTIDYFYESLAKSLKNRKDELGKKHSQIYPASYNDKKGAQKNTYDKRVSRIINNSRPRSHPYLMSETEIYIFTETLEYIDEDELLWGHIDWSVMYDKVIEDLKENKVPSELNQKFIANLIDFVPYAELHYYENSAYGKEWRKYTRKEKENIVNDAISWCYFDETEKYIRQLSEKFSDHFSEKKLTKFDIRITRFLNEFLIEFLSQFTPTENSFGQQVVDYQKKVDVYRYKYNELLIHNQDEENEKTFILNSYLDYAKKHIKKLAIFQKEFKEVEI
;
A
#
# COMPACT_ATOMS: atom_id res chain seq x y z
N MET A 1 3.91 9.39 -6.18
CA MET A 1 2.95 10.14 -5.37
C MET A 1 1.79 9.20 -5.06
N TYR A 2 1.06 9.42 -3.95
CA TYR A 2 -0.10 8.59 -3.58
C TYR A 2 -1.33 8.93 -4.43
N GLU A 3 -1.26 8.64 -5.74
CA GLU A 3 -2.26 9.04 -6.72
C GLU A 3 -3.61 8.36 -6.46
N ASN A 4 -3.61 7.03 -6.26
CA ASN A 4 -4.84 6.28 -6.02
C ASN A 4 -5.53 6.74 -4.74
N THR A 5 -4.74 7.02 -3.70
CA THR A 5 -5.22 7.55 -2.42
C THR A 5 -5.81 8.96 -2.57
N ILE A 6 -5.11 9.86 -3.26
CA ILE A 6 -5.56 11.23 -3.49
C ILE A 6 -6.82 11.26 -4.35
N ASP A 7 -6.89 10.44 -5.39
CA ASP A 7 -8.04 10.38 -6.28
C ASP A 7 -9.26 9.80 -5.55
N TYR A 8 -9.07 8.72 -4.77
CA TYR A 8 -10.12 8.20 -3.90
C TYR A 8 -10.67 9.27 -2.95
N PHE A 9 -9.80 10.02 -2.28
CA PHE A 9 -10.22 11.10 -1.39
C PHE A 9 -11.13 12.10 -2.10
N TYR A 10 -10.71 12.62 -3.25
CA TYR A 10 -11.50 13.64 -3.96
C TYR A 10 -12.77 13.09 -4.58
N GLU A 11 -12.76 11.84 -5.04
CA GLU A 11 -13.96 11.16 -5.54
C GLU A 11 -14.98 10.94 -4.42
N SER A 12 -14.53 10.47 -3.26
CA SER A 12 -15.39 10.25 -2.10
C SER A 12 -15.97 11.56 -1.57
N LEU A 13 -15.16 12.63 -1.48
CA LEU A 13 -15.61 13.96 -1.12
C LEU A 13 -16.70 14.46 -2.08
N ALA A 14 -16.43 14.45 -3.39
CA ALA A 14 -17.40 14.90 -4.39
C ALA A 14 -18.71 14.10 -4.34
N LYS A 15 -18.62 12.78 -4.14
CA LYS A 15 -19.77 11.90 -3.98
C LYS A 15 -20.56 12.21 -2.71
N SER A 16 -19.91 12.45 -1.58
CA SER A 16 -20.54 12.86 -0.33
C SER A 16 -21.34 14.16 -0.51
N LEU A 17 -20.71 15.18 -1.10
CA LEU A 17 -21.37 16.46 -1.39
C LEU A 17 -22.57 16.29 -2.32
N LYS A 18 -22.46 15.42 -3.34
CA LYS A 18 -23.55 15.11 -4.27
C LYS A 18 -24.73 14.47 -3.55
N ASN A 19 -24.46 13.42 -2.77
CA ASN A 19 -25.48 12.70 -2.01
C ASN A 19 -26.18 13.64 -1.05
N ARG A 20 -25.43 14.43 -0.27
CA ARG A 20 -25.99 15.40 0.68
C ARG A 20 -26.85 16.46 0.00
N LYS A 21 -26.41 16.98 -1.16
CA LYS A 21 -27.24 17.91 -1.95
C LYS A 21 -28.56 17.27 -2.37
N ASP A 22 -28.50 16.04 -2.86
CA ASP A 22 -29.67 15.32 -3.37
C ASP A 22 -30.64 14.96 -2.24
N GLU A 23 -30.14 14.55 -1.06
CA GLU A 23 -30.91 14.33 0.17
C GLU A 23 -31.67 15.58 0.62
N LEU A 24 -31.01 16.75 0.58
CA LEU A 24 -31.62 18.03 0.94
C LEU A 24 -32.49 18.63 -0.19
N GLY A 25 -32.56 17.98 -1.35
CA GLY A 25 -33.29 18.48 -2.52
C GLY A 25 -32.78 19.84 -3.04
N LYS A 26 -31.52 20.18 -2.78
CA LYS A 26 -30.96 21.50 -3.14
C LYS A 26 -30.51 21.55 -4.60
N LYS A 27 -30.80 22.69 -5.25
CA LYS A 27 -30.23 23.04 -6.57
C LYS A 27 -28.85 23.68 -6.39
N HIS A 28 -28.00 23.62 -7.42
CA HIS A 28 -26.66 24.24 -7.38
C HIS A 28 -26.71 25.73 -6.96
N SER A 29 -27.71 26.46 -7.45
CA SER A 29 -27.92 27.88 -7.15
C SER A 29 -28.27 28.19 -5.70
N GLN A 30 -28.61 27.17 -4.91
CA GLN A 30 -28.94 27.29 -3.49
C GLN A 30 -27.73 26.95 -2.59
N ILE A 31 -26.71 26.28 -3.12
CA ILE A 31 -25.47 25.97 -2.40
C ILE A 31 -24.56 27.20 -2.35
N TYR A 32 -24.52 28.00 -3.41
CA TYR A 32 -23.73 29.23 -3.44
C TYR A 32 -24.67 30.44 -3.62
N PRO A 33 -25.43 30.83 -2.58
CA PRO A 33 -26.42 31.89 -2.70
C PRO A 33 -25.77 33.26 -2.90
N ALA A 34 -26.54 34.20 -3.47
CA ALA A 34 -26.06 35.54 -3.81
C ALA A 34 -25.58 36.38 -2.61
N SER A 35 -25.90 35.97 -1.37
CA SER A 35 -25.39 36.59 -0.14
C SER A 35 -23.88 36.45 0.03
N TYR A 36 -23.26 35.46 -0.60
CA TYR A 36 -21.80 35.32 -0.65
C TYR A 36 -21.16 36.04 -1.86
N ASN A 37 -21.94 36.86 -2.59
CA ASN A 37 -21.47 37.63 -3.75
C ASN A 37 -21.39 39.13 -3.44
N ASP A 38 -20.19 39.69 -3.47
CA ASP A 38 -19.98 41.15 -3.44
C ASP A 38 -20.34 41.85 -4.77
N LYS A 39 -20.64 41.12 -5.86
CA LYS A 39 -20.81 41.72 -7.21
C LYS A 39 -22.09 41.27 -7.93
N LYS A 40 -22.90 42.25 -8.32
CA LYS A 40 -24.23 42.12 -8.93
C LYS A 40 -24.25 41.32 -10.25
N GLY A 41 -25.18 40.36 -10.35
CA GLY A 41 -25.84 39.93 -11.60
C GLY A 41 -25.09 38.98 -12.54
N ALA A 42 -23.84 39.27 -12.92
CA ALA A 42 -23.12 38.52 -13.95
C ALA A 42 -22.47 37.21 -13.45
N GLN A 43 -22.36 37.01 -12.14
CA GLN A 43 -21.63 35.88 -11.56
C GLN A 43 -22.49 34.62 -11.29
N LYS A 44 -23.83 34.70 -11.37
CA LYS A 44 -24.71 33.57 -11.01
C LYS A 44 -24.43 32.29 -11.81
N ASN A 45 -24.25 32.42 -13.13
CA ASN A 45 -23.88 31.28 -13.99
C ASN A 45 -22.48 30.73 -13.72
N THR A 46 -21.58 31.52 -13.14
CA THR A 46 -20.20 31.12 -12.86
C THR A 46 -20.13 30.26 -11.60
N TYR A 47 -20.90 30.60 -10.57
CA TYR A 47 -20.98 29.83 -9.33
C TYR A 47 -21.75 28.53 -9.49
N ASP A 48 -22.86 28.51 -10.23
CA ASP A 48 -23.56 27.25 -10.56
C ASP A 48 -22.64 26.27 -11.30
N LYS A 49 -21.80 26.78 -12.21
CA LYS A 49 -20.77 25.99 -12.89
C LYS A 49 -19.69 25.53 -11.93
N ARG A 50 -19.28 26.36 -10.96
CA ARG A 50 -18.28 26.00 -9.96
C ARG A 50 -18.78 24.90 -9.02
N VAL A 51 -19.98 25.04 -8.48
CA VAL A 51 -20.65 24.01 -7.67
C VAL A 51 -20.79 22.70 -8.46
N SER A 52 -21.22 22.79 -9.73
CA SER A 52 -21.29 21.62 -10.61
C SER A 52 -19.92 20.95 -10.79
N ARG A 53 -18.83 21.71 -10.95
CA ARG A 53 -17.48 21.14 -11.04
C ARG A 53 -17.05 20.44 -9.76
N ILE A 54 -17.33 21.02 -8.60
CA ILE A 54 -17.01 20.45 -7.28
C ILE A 54 -17.73 19.10 -7.11
N ILE A 55 -19.05 19.08 -7.32
CA ILE A 55 -19.90 17.89 -7.15
C ILE A 55 -19.54 16.76 -8.11
N ASN A 56 -18.99 17.10 -9.28
CA ASN A 56 -18.57 16.13 -10.30
C ASN A 56 -17.06 15.86 -10.31
N ASN A 57 -16.32 16.18 -9.22
CA ASN A 57 -14.88 15.97 -9.10
C ASN A 57 -14.04 16.54 -10.28
N SER A 58 -14.44 17.67 -10.84
CA SER A 58 -13.74 18.29 -11.97
C SER A 58 -12.64 19.23 -11.48
N ARG A 59 -11.39 18.71 -11.48
CA ARG A 59 -10.17 19.39 -11.01
C ARG A 59 -9.26 19.76 -12.20
N PRO A 60 -9.40 20.95 -12.81
CA PRO A 60 -8.50 21.38 -13.89
C PRO A 60 -7.09 21.65 -13.33
N ARG A 61 -6.05 21.55 -14.17
CA ARG A 61 -4.66 21.82 -13.74
C ARG A 61 -4.44 23.19 -13.07
N SER A 62 -5.24 24.19 -13.44
CA SER A 62 -5.17 25.54 -12.83
C SER A 62 -5.78 25.62 -11.43
N HIS A 63 -6.64 24.66 -11.06
CA HIS A 63 -7.29 24.56 -9.76
C HIS A 63 -7.27 23.09 -9.32
N PRO A 64 -6.10 22.58 -8.89
CA PRO A 64 -5.90 21.16 -8.63
C PRO A 64 -6.66 20.67 -7.39
N TYR A 65 -7.08 21.58 -6.52
CA TYR A 65 -7.84 21.28 -5.31
C TYR A 65 -9.34 21.48 -5.54
N LEU A 66 -10.14 20.57 -4.99
CA LEU A 66 -11.57 20.52 -5.29
C LEU A 66 -12.29 21.80 -4.86
N MET A 67 -11.98 22.32 -3.66
CA MET A 67 -12.60 23.51 -3.06
C MET A 67 -11.55 24.45 -2.44
N SER A 68 -11.85 25.74 -2.43
CA SER A 68 -11.17 26.76 -1.62
C SER A 68 -11.70 26.76 -0.18
N GLU A 69 -11.00 27.45 0.72
CA GLU A 69 -11.43 27.60 2.13
C GLU A 69 -12.80 28.28 2.24
N THR A 70 -13.05 29.33 1.44
CA THR A 70 -14.38 29.97 1.38
C THR A 70 -15.46 29.02 0.88
N GLU A 71 -15.14 28.17 -0.11
CA GLU A 71 -16.08 27.16 -0.62
C GLU A 71 -16.37 26.08 0.42
N ILE A 72 -15.39 25.68 1.24
CA ILE A 72 -15.58 24.73 2.33
C ILE A 72 -16.60 25.27 3.34
N TYR A 73 -16.43 26.51 3.79
CA TYR A 73 -17.36 27.16 4.72
C TYR A 73 -18.79 27.22 4.14
N ILE A 74 -18.93 27.68 2.89
CA ILE A 74 -20.23 27.79 2.22
C ILE A 74 -20.91 26.44 2.06
N PHE A 75 -20.18 25.40 1.64
CA PHE A 75 -20.76 24.06 1.50
C PHE A 75 -21.12 23.47 2.86
N THR A 76 -20.33 23.71 3.90
CA THR A 76 -20.63 23.26 5.27
C THR A 76 -21.98 23.81 5.73
N GLU A 77 -22.17 25.14 5.66
CA GLU A 77 -23.42 25.78 6.07
C GLU A 77 -24.60 25.38 5.18
N THR A 78 -24.42 25.43 3.85
CA THR A 78 -25.53 25.23 2.92
C THR A 78 -25.91 23.79 2.69
N LEU A 79 -25.03 22.82 2.99
CA LEU A 79 -25.36 21.40 2.97
C LEU A 79 -25.57 20.81 4.37
N GLU A 80 -25.69 21.68 5.38
CA GLU A 80 -26.09 21.32 6.74
C GLU A 80 -25.20 20.21 7.32
N TYR A 81 -23.88 20.32 7.11
CA TYR A 81 -22.90 19.56 7.87
C TYR A 81 -22.76 20.18 9.26
N ILE A 82 -22.45 19.35 10.26
CA ILE A 82 -22.20 19.73 11.65
C ILE A 82 -21.06 20.74 11.70
N ASP A 83 -19.97 20.46 11.00
CA ASP A 83 -18.81 21.32 10.87
C ASP A 83 -17.98 20.98 9.62
N GLU A 84 -16.91 21.74 9.39
CA GLU A 84 -16.00 21.53 8.26
C GLU A 84 -15.22 20.21 8.35
N ASP A 85 -15.03 19.63 9.54
CA ASP A 85 -14.34 18.34 9.70
C ASP A 85 -15.23 17.20 9.22
N GLU A 86 -16.52 17.23 9.55
CA GLU A 86 -17.49 16.28 9.02
C GLU A 86 -17.55 16.35 7.49
N LEU A 87 -17.57 17.56 6.91
CA LEU A 87 -17.56 17.74 5.46
C LEU A 87 -16.27 17.19 4.83
N LEU A 88 -15.12 17.60 5.35
CA LEU A 88 -13.82 17.32 4.74
C LEU A 88 -13.34 15.89 4.98
N TRP A 89 -13.64 15.29 6.13
CA TRP A 89 -13.04 14.02 6.55
C TRP A 89 -14.07 12.93 6.83
N GLY A 90 -15.31 13.29 7.17
CA GLY A 90 -16.37 12.35 7.57
C GLY A 90 -16.83 11.39 6.46
N HIS A 91 -16.47 11.66 5.21
CA HIS A 91 -16.78 10.80 4.07
C HIS A 91 -15.72 9.71 3.81
N ILE A 92 -14.62 9.69 4.56
CA ILE A 92 -13.53 8.74 4.34
C ILE A 92 -13.92 7.37 4.91
N ASP A 93 -14.01 6.38 4.03
CA ASP A 93 -14.00 4.98 4.43
C ASP A 93 -12.54 4.56 4.62
N TRP A 94 -12.12 4.42 5.88
CA TRP A 94 -10.73 4.13 6.22
C TRP A 94 -10.25 2.76 5.75
N SER A 95 -11.14 1.80 5.55
CA SER A 95 -10.77 0.51 4.95
C SER A 95 -10.39 0.69 3.49
N VAL A 96 -11.22 1.42 2.73
CA VAL A 96 -10.93 1.70 1.31
C VAL A 96 -9.73 2.63 1.16
N MET A 97 -9.56 3.61 2.06
CA MET A 97 -8.38 4.46 2.11
C MET A 97 -7.11 3.64 2.29
N TYR A 98 -7.12 2.68 3.22
CA TYR A 98 -6.00 1.78 3.46
C TYR A 98 -5.68 0.95 2.22
N ASP A 99 -6.69 0.36 1.57
CA ASP A 99 -6.50 -0.42 0.34
C ASP A 99 -5.83 0.41 -0.77
N LYS A 100 -6.21 1.68 -0.90
CA LYS A 100 -5.64 2.62 -1.88
C LYS A 100 -4.19 2.97 -1.57
N VAL A 101 -3.84 3.11 -0.28
CA VAL A 101 -2.45 3.28 0.16
C VAL A 101 -1.61 2.06 -0.21
N ILE A 102 -2.13 0.85 -0.01
CA ILE A 102 -1.43 -0.39 -0.39
C ILE A 102 -1.28 -0.50 -1.93
N GLU A 103 -2.29 -0.08 -2.70
CA GLU A 103 -2.21 -0.01 -4.16
C GLU A 103 -1.10 0.93 -4.63
N ASP A 104 -0.98 2.12 -4.03
CA ASP A 104 0.09 3.07 -4.32
C ASP A 104 1.49 2.52 -3.98
N LEU A 105 1.61 1.72 -2.92
CA LEU A 105 2.85 1.01 -2.57
C LEU A 105 3.21 -0.05 -3.62
N LYS A 106 2.23 -0.86 -4.07
CA LYS A 106 2.42 -1.90 -5.09
C LYS A 106 2.94 -1.35 -6.42
N GLU A 107 2.45 -0.19 -6.83
CA GLU A 107 2.83 0.43 -8.10
C GLU A 107 4.23 1.08 -8.09
N ASN A 108 4.98 0.96 -6.98
CA ASN A 108 6.28 1.58 -6.78
C ASN A 108 6.26 3.11 -6.98
N LYS A 109 5.12 3.75 -6.72
CA LYS A 109 4.94 5.20 -6.87
C LYS A 109 5.43 6.00 -5.66
N VAL A 110 5.98 5.34 -4.63
CA VAL A 110 6.42 5.96 -3.38
C VAL A 110 7.96 6.14 -3.34
N PRO A 111 8.52 6.91 -2.38
CA PRO A 111 9.97 7.01 -2.22
C PRO A 111 10.66 5.63 -2.12
N SER A 112 11.87 5.52 -2.67
CA SER A 112 12.58 4.24 -2.78
C SER A 112 12.81 3.55 -1.43
N GLU A 113 13.09 4.30 -0.38
CA GLU A 113 13.27 3.76 0.98
C GLU A 113 11.99 3.08 1.50
N LEU A 114 10.84 3.73 1.31
CA LEU A 114 9.56 3.19 1.75
C LEU A 114 9.21 1.92 0.97
N ASN A 115 9.46 1.95 -0.34
CA ASN A 115 9.27 0.78 -1.18
C ASN A 115 10.18 -0.40 -0.74
N GLN A 116 11.44 -0.13 -0.42
CA GLN A 116 12.36 -1.15 0.08
C GLN A 116 11.87 -1.77 1.39
N LYS A 117 11.37 -0.94 2.33
CA LYS A 117 10.77 -1.44 3.59
C LYS A 117 9.52 -2.27 3.33
N PHE A 118 8.64 -1.80 2.45
CA PHE A 118 7.42 -2.51 2.07
C PHE A 118 7.73 -3.90 1.50
N ILE A 119 8.66 -3.96 0.55
CA ILE A 119 9.18 -5.21 -0.06
C ILE A 119 9.82 -6.11 0.99
N ALA A 120 10.65 -5.56 1.87
CA ALA A 120 11.34 -6.35 2.90
C ALA A 120 10.33 -7.06 3.81
N ASN A 121 9.26 -6.39 4.21
CA ASN A 121 8.24 -6.97 5.07
C ASN A 121 7.45 -8.11 4.41
N LEU A 122 7.43 -8.19 3.08
CA LEU A 122 6.80 -9.31 2.36
C LEU A 122 7.63 -10.60 2.40
N ILE A 123 8.91 -10.54 2.78
CA ILE A 123 9.84 -11.67 2.73
C ILE A 123 9.33 -12.85 3.57
N ASP A 124 8.66 -12.60 4.70
CA ASP A 124 8.17 -13.68 5.57
C ASP A 124 7.05 -14.54 4.96
N PHE A 125 6.45 -14.10 3.87
CA PHE A 125 5.62 -14.97 3.04
C PHE A 125 6.51 -15.85 2.15
N VAL A 126 6.62 -17.13 2.49
CA VAL A 126 7.54 -18.09 1.84
C VAL A 126 7.50 -18.11 0.32
N PRO A 127 6.33 -18.19 -0.36
CA PRO A 127 6.30 -18.15 -1.82
C PRO A 127 6.90 -16.86 -2.39
N TYR A 128 6.74 -15.73 -1.70
CA TYR A 128 7.34 -14.45 -2.09
C TYR A 128 8.84 -14.41 -1.84
N ALA A 129 9.34 -14.89 -0.68
CA ALA A 129 10.77 -15.04 -0.44
C ALA A 129 11.47 -15.82 -1.56
N GLU A 130 10.86 -16.93 -1.99
CA GLU A 130 11.40 -17.75 -3.06
C GLU A 130 11.42 -17.01 -4.40
N LEU A 131 10.30 -16.37 -4.78
CA LEU A 131 10.20 -15.51 -5.96
C LEU A 131 11.27 -14.40 -5.95
N HIS A 132 11.35 -13.65 -4.85
CA HIS A 132 12.26 -12.53 -4.67
C HIS A 132 13.73 -12.95 -4.83
N TYR A 133 14.11 -14.10 -4.26
CA TYR A 133 15.45 -14.64 -4.42
C TYR A 133 15.80 -14.91 -5.89
N TYR A 134 14.88 -15.51 -6.67
CA TYR A 134 15.13 -15.79 -8.08
C TYR A 134 15.21 -14.51 -8.92
N GLU A 135 14.40 -13.49 -8.64
CA GLU A 135 14.45 -12.24 -9.42
C GLU A 135 15.72 -11.43 -9.19
N ASN A 136 16.29 -11.50 -7.97
CA ASN A 136 17.42 -10.67 -7.56
C ASN A 136 18.78 -11.39 -7.60
N SER A 137 18.82 -12.69 -7.87
CA SER A 137 20.08 -13.45 -7.96
C SER A 137 20.50 -13.74 -9.39
N ALA A 138 21.81 -13.88 -9.61
CA ALA A 138 22.35 -14.38 -10.89
C ALA A 138 21.83 -15.79 -11.21
N TYR A 139 21.55 -16.58 -10.17
CA TYR A 139 20.95 -17.90 -10.29
C TYR A 139 19.57 -17.82 -10.92
N GLY A 140 18.64 -16.98 -10.45
CA GLY A 140 17.28 -16.98 -11.01
C GLY A 140 17.09 -16.35 -12.39
N LYS A 141 18.10 -15.65 -12.95
CA LYS A 141 18.05 -15.20 -14.37
C LYS A 141 17.99 -16.36 -15.37
N GLU A 142 18.56 -17.52 -15.03
CA GLU A 142 18.57 -18.70 -15.88
C GLU A 142 17.35 -19.60 -15.68
N TRP A 143 16.71 -19.54 -14.51
CA TRP A 143 15.58 -20.38 -14.13
C TRP A 143 14.28 -19.57 -14.21
N ARG A 144 13.63 -19.56 -15.38
CA ARG A 144 12.26 -19.01 -15.49
C ARG A 144 11.26 -19.93 -14.79
N LYS A 145 11.19 -19.83 -13.45
CA LYS A 145 10.34 -20.66 -12.61
C LYS A 145 8.88 -20.20 -12.63
N TYR A 146 8.63 -18.90 -12.80
CA TYR A 146 7.29 -18.31 -12.71
C TYR A 146 6.94 -17.52 -13.98
N THR A 147 5.73 -17.75 -14.48
CA THR A 147 5.08 -16.89 -15.47
C THR A 147 4.73 -15.54 -14.85
N ARG A 148 4.47 -14.52 -15.70
CA ARG A 148 4.05 -13.19 -15.23
C ARG A 148 2.84 -13.25 -14.28
N LYS A 149 1.82 -14.05 -14.64
CA LYS A 149 0.59 -14.18 -13.85
C LYS A 149 0.85 -14.83 -12.48
N GLU A 150 1.70 -15.85 -12.42
CA GLU A 150 2.07 -16.49 -11.15
C GLU A 150 2.83 -15.53 -10.23
N LYS A 151 3.72 -14.70 -10.79
CA LYS A 151 4.41 -13.66 -10.02
C LYS A 151 3.43 -12.66 -9.43
N GLU A 152 2.53 -12.13 -10.25
CA GLU A 152 1.49 -11.20 -9.82
C GLU A 152 0.62 -11.82 -8.71
N ASN A 153 0.25 -13.10 -8.83
CA ASN A 153 -0.51 -13.81 -7.78
C ASN A 153 0.29 -13.95 -6.48
N ILE A 154 1.54 -14.42 -6.53
CA ILE A 154 2.39 -14.59 -5.34
C ILE A 154 2.58 -13.26 -4.59
N VAL A 155 2.82 -12.17 -5.33
CA VAL A 155 2.95 -10.83 -4.74
C VAL A 155 1.65 -10.39 -4.08
N ASN A 156 0.52 -10.60 -4.74
CA ASN A 156 -0.79 -10.25 -4.16
C ASN A 156 -1.12 -11.06 -2.91
N ASP A 157 -0.84 -12.36 -2.91
CA ASP A 157 -1.04 -13.25 -1.76
C ASP A 157 -0.14 -12.84 -0.59
N ALA A 158 1.12 -12.50 -0.85
CA ALA A 158 2.05 -12.00 0.16
C ALA A 158 1.53 -10.72 0.82
N ILE A 159 1.03 -9.79 0.01
CA ILE A 159 0.49 -8.52 0.51
C ILE A 159 -0.78 -8.76 1.32
N SER A 160 -1.66 -9.65 0.85
CA SER A 160 -2.85 -10.06 1.61
C SER A 160 -2.45 -10.63 2.96
N TRP A 161 -1.48 -11.54 2.99
CA TRP A 161 -1.03 -12.19 4.20
C TRP A 161 -0.38 -11.21 5.19
N CYS A 162 0.50 -10.33 4.72
CA CYS A 162 1.22 -9.38 5.57
C CYS A 162 0.36 -8.21 6.06
N TYR A 163 -0.65 -7.78 5.30
CA TYR A 163 -1.28 -6.48 5.51
C TYR A 163 -2.82 -6.52 5.59
N PHE A 164 -3.48 -7.63 5.23
CA PHE A 164 -4.94 -7.71 5.29
C PHE A 164 -5.51 -8.42 6.53
N ASP A 165 -4.78 -9.29 7.22
CA ASP A 165 -5.27 -10.00 8.42
C ASP A 165 -5.18 -9.16 9.72
N GLU A 166 -4.38 -8.10 9.75
CA GLU A 166 -4.24 -7.18 10.90
C GLU A 166 -4.92 -5.80 10.66
N THR A 167 -5.81 -5.74 9.67
CA THR A 167 -6.38 -4.52 9.08
C THR A 167 -7.06 -3.59 10.07
N GLU A 168 -7.88 -4.08 11.00
CA GLU A 168 -8.69 -3.20 11.86
C GLU A 168 -7.83 -2.30 12.76
N LYS A 169 -6.73 -2.85 13.30
CA LYS A 169 -5.81 -2.07 14.15
C LYS A 169 -5.13 -0.97 13.33
N TYR A 170 -4.75 -1.25 12.08
CA TYR A 170 -4.05 -0.29 11.22
C TYR A 170 -4.97 0.76 10.63
N ILE A 171 -6.15 0.35 10.19
CA ILE A 171 -7.22 1.26 9.77
C ILE A 171 -7.51 2.25 10.90
N ARG A 172 -7.63 1.76 12.15
CA ARG A 172 -7.81 2.62 13.33
C ARG A 172 -6.64 3.57 13.55
N GLN A 173 -5.40 3.07 13.59
CA GLN A 173 -4.22 3.92 13.80
C GLN A 173 -4.02 4.96 12.69
N LEU A 174 -4.29 4.59 11.44
CA LEU A 174 -4.24 5.49 10.29
C LEU A 174 -5.27 6.61 10.46
N SER A 175 -6.52 6.26 10.80
CA SER A 175 -7.59 7.23 11.06
C SER A 175 -7.24 8.17 12.21
N GLU A 176 -6.80 7.65 13.35
CA GLU A 176 -6.46 8.45 14.54
C GLU A 176 -5.33 9.43 14.24
N LYS A 177 -4.22 8.95 13.70
CA LYS A 177 -3.07 9.80 13.35
C LYS A 177 -3.41 10.80 12.23
N PHE A 178 -4.30 10.43 11.31
CA PHE A 178 -4.76 11.36 10.29
C PHE A 178 -5.52 12.53 10.91
N SER A 179 -6.47 12.25 11.80
CA SER A 179 -7.24 13.30 12.49
C SER A 179 -6.34 14.29 13.23
N ASP A 180 -5.28 13.79 13.89
CA ASP A 180 -4.30 14.65 14.55
C ASP A 180 -3.51 15.51 13.55
N HIS A 181 -3.06 14.92 12.44
CA HIS A 181 -2.25 15.60 11.42
C HIS A 181 -3.05 16.60 10.58
N PHE A 182 -4.35 16.35 10.36
CA PHE A 182 -5.24 17.13 9.50
C PHE A 182 -6.27 17.96 10.29
N SER A 183 -5.87 18.46 11.46
CA SER A 183 -6.68 19.43 12.24
C SER A 183 -6.93 20.77 11.52
N GLU A 184 -6.14 21.08 10.49
CA GLU A 184 -6.35 22.24 9.64
C GLU A 184 -7.42 21.97 8.57
N LYS A 185 -8.57 22.64 8.69
CA LYS A 185 -9.79 22.52 7.84
C LYS A 185 -9.63 23.13 6.44
N LYS A 186 -8.63 22.70 5.67
CA LYS A 186 -8.35 23.22 4.31
C LYS A 186 -7.84 22.15 3.37
N LEU A 187 -8.05 22.35 2.07
CA LEU A 187 -7.55 21.46 1.00
C LEU A 187 -6.28 21.98 0.30
N THR A 188 -5.85 23.21 0.61
CA THR A 188 -4.64 23.79 0.03
C THR A 188 -3.44 22.88 0.28
N LYS A 189 -2.70 22.50 -0.78
CA LYS A 189 -1.55 21.58 -0.70
C LYS A 189 -1.89 20.22 -0.08
N PHE A 190 -3.13 19.74 -0.22
CA PHE A 190 -3.53 18.45 0.34
C PHE A 190 -2.67 17.31 -0.19
N ASP A 191 -2.38 17.29 -1.49
CA ASP A 191 -1.51 16.30 -2.16
C ASP A 191 -0.11 16.20 -1.52
N ILE A 192 0.49 17.35 -1.20
CA ILE A 192 1.80 17.41 -0.53
C ILE A 192 1.67 16.95 0.93
N ARG A 193 0.65 17.44 1.64
CA ARG A 193 0.44 17.11 3.07
C ARG A 193 0.13 15.64 3.28
N ILE A 194 -0.77 15.05 2.48
CA ILE A 194 -1.11 13.61 2.57
C ILE A 194 0.09 12.75 2.21
N THR A 195 0.87 13.13 1.20
CA THR A 195 2.09 12.40 0.86
C THR A 195 3.09 12.40 2.01
N ARG A 196 3.29 13.55 2.66
CA ARG A 196 4.17 13.64 3.83
C ARG A 196 3.64 12.79 4.99
N PHE A 197 2.37 12.95 5.33
CA PHE A 197 1.72 12.19 6.40
C PHE A 197 1.85 10.68 6.18
N LEU A 198 1.49 10.19 4.99
CA LEU A 198 1.55 8.76 4.69
C LEU A 198 2.98 8.24 4.70
N ASN A 199 3.97 9.00 4.20
CA ASN A 199 5.37 8.58 4.30
C ASN A 199 5.82 8.46 5.75
N GLU A 200 5.53 9.45 6.60
CA GLU A 200 5.88 9.42 8.03
C GLU A 200 5.19 8.25 8.74
N PHE A 201 3.88 8.12 8.53
CA PHE A 201 3.06 7.04 9.08
C PHE A 201 3.59 5.66 8.66
N LEU A 202 3.81 5.45 7.36
CA LEU A 202 4.22 4.15 6.82
C LEU A 202 5.66 3.79 7.19
N ILE A 203 6.59 4.76 7.28
CA ILE A 203 7.95 4.47 7.76
C ILE A 203 7.90 3.94 9.19
N GLU A 204 7.16 4.61 10.07
CA GLU A 204 7.00 4.21 11.47
C GLU A 204 6.30 2.84 11.56
N PHE A 205 5.23 2.67 10.80
CA PHE A 205 4.44 1.44 10.74
C PHE A 205 5.26 0.25 10.23
N LEU A 206 5.82 0.34 9.03
CA LEU A 206 6.56 -0.76 8.40
C LEU A 206 7.80 -1.16 9.20
N SER A 207 8.40 -0.23 9.94
CA SER A 207 9.57 -0.54 10.76
C SER A 207 9.26 -1.52 11.91
N GLN A 208 7.98 -1.68 12.30
CA GLN A 208 7.54 -2.65 13.32
C GLN A 208 7.58 -4.10 12.81
N PHE A 209 7.56 -4.31 11.48
CA PHE A 209 7.47 -5.63 10.85
C PHE A 209 8.76 -6.03 10.13
N THR A 210 9.86 -5.31 10.38
CA THR A 210 11.13 -5.60 9.74
C THR A 210 11.52 -7.05 10.05
N PRO A 211 11.65 -7.94 9.05
CA PRO A 211 12.01 -9.33 9.32
C PRO A 211 13.37 -9.40 10.01
N THR A 212 13.46 -10.19 11.07
CA THR A 212 14.75 -10.45 11.73
C THR A 212 15.64 -11.32 10.85
N GLU A 213 16.95 -11.35 11.09
CA GLU A 213 17.87 -12.23 10.34
C GLU A 213 17.47 -13.72 10.38
N ASN A 214 16.72 -14.13 11.42
CA ASN A 214 16.21 -15.49 11.59
C ASN A 214 14.72 -15.61 11.27
N SER A 215 14.13 -14.63 10.58
CA SER A 215 12.73 -14.73 10.16
C SER A 215 12.52 -15.90 9.21
N PHE A 216 11.30 -16.40 9.13
CA PHE A 216 11.01 -17.61 8.38
C PHE A 216 11.29 -17.43 6.88
N GLY A 217 10.86 -16.30 6.32
CA GLY A 217 11.14 -15.93 4.95
C GLY A 217 12.62 -15.79 4.66
N GLN A 218 13.35 -15.14 5.57
CA GLN A 218 14.80 -14.96 5.43
C GLN A 218 15.55 -16.30 5.46
N GLN A 219 15.12 -17.23 6.32
CA GLN A 219 15.66 -18.59 6.34
C GLN A 219 15.38 -19.35 5.04
N VAL A 220 14.22 -19.13 4.40
CA VAL A 220 13.91 -19.72 3.08
C VAL A 220 14.81 -19.14 1.99
N VAL A 221 15.01 -17.81 1.97
CA VAL A 221 15.95 -17.16 1.04
C VAL A 221 17.36 -17.73 1.19
N ASP A 222 17.85 -17.85 2.43
CA ASP A 222 19.17 -18.39 2.73
C ASP A 222 19.29 -19.88 2.39
N TYR A 223 18.21 -20.64 2.61
CA TYR A 223 18.11 -22.03 2.18
C TYR A 223 18.22 -22.17 0.68
N GLN A 224 17.38 -21.45 -0.07
CA GLN A 224 17.36 -21.49 -1.52
C GLN A 224 18.72 -21.08 -2.10
N LYS A 225 19.35 -20.04 -1.53
CA LYS A 225 20.69 -19.61 -1.89
C LYS A 225 21.72 -20.72 -1.79
N LYS A 226 21.70 -21.50 -0.70
CA LYS A 226 22.66 -22.61 -0.54
C LYS A 226 22.33 -23.79 -1.44
N VAL A 227 21.05 -24.12 -1.61
CA VAL A 227 20.60 -25.15 -2.56
C VAL A 227 21.17 -24.87 -3.96
N ASP A 228 21.03 -23.64 -4.45
CA ASP A 228 21.46 -23.29 -5.80
C ASP A 228 22.99 -23.23 -5.94
N VAL A 229 23.71 -22.79 -4.92
CA VAL A 229 25.19 -22.88 -4.89
C VAL A 229 25.65 -24.35 -5.00
N TYR A 230 25.04 -25.26 -4.24
CA TYR A 230 25.39 -26.68 -4.31
C TYR A 230 25.00 -27.31 -5.64
N ARG A 231 23.84 -26.94 -6.18
CA ARG A 231 23.38 -27.40 -7.49
C ARG A 231 24.31 -26.95 -8.61
N TYR A 232 24.76 -25.70 -8.59
CA TYR A 232 25.73 -25.18 -9.54
C TYR A 232 27.05 -25.96 -9.49
N LYS A 233 27.63 -26.12 -8.28
CA LYS A 233 28.84 -26.93 -8.08
C LYS A 233 28.68 -28.36 -8.57
N TYR A 234 27.54 -28.98 -8.30
CA TYR A 234 27.24 -30.32 -8.78
C TYR A 234 27.18 -30.39 -10.31
N ASN A 235 26.58 -29.39 -10.97
CA ASN A 235 26.53 -29.30 -12.43
C ASN A 235 27.90 -29.06 -13.06
N GLU A 236 28.78 -28.24 -12.46
CA GLU A 236 30.16 -28.08 -12.92
C GLU A 236 30.94 -29.41 -12.87
N LEU A 237 30.79 -30.18 -11.79
CA LEU A 237 31.39 -31.52 -11.67
C LEU A 237 30.83 -32.55 -12.67
N LEU A 238 29.59 -32.37 -13.14
CA LEU A 238 29.02 -33.21 -14.20
C LEU A 238 29.63 -32.89 -15.56
N ILE A 239 29.98 -31.63 -15.82
CA ILE A 239 30.52 -31.17 -17.11
C ILE A 239 32.02 -31.51 -17.25
N HIS A 240 32.79 -31.53 -16.16
CA HIS A 240 34.24 -31.76 -16.20
C HIS A 240 34.71 -33.24 -16.15
N ASN A 241 33.79 -34.22 -16.07
CA ASN A 241 34.00 -35.68 -16.22
C ASN A 241 35.02 -36.43 -15.30
N GLN A 242 34.42 -37.34 -14.51
CA GLN A 242 34.70 -38.79 -14.38
C GLN A 242 35.54 -39.43 -13.25
N ASP A 243 36.34 -38.74 -12.43
CA ASP A 243 37.16 -39.45 -11.40
C ASP A 243 37.05 -38.97 -9.95
N GLU A 244 35.97 -38.26 -9.59
CA GLU A 244 35.78 -37.78 -8.20
C GLU A 244 34.41 -38.15 -7.62
N GLU A 245 34.17 -39.45 -7.53
CA GLU A 245 33.02 -40.02 -6.81
C GLU A 245 32.96 -39.52 -5.35
N ASN A 246 34.13 -39.29 -4.74
CA ASN A 246 34.27 -38.73 -3.38
C ASN A 246 33.83 -37.27 -3.29
N GLU A 247 34.11 -36.43 -4.29
CA GLU A 247 33.73 -35.02 -4.25
C GLU A 247 32.23 -34.82 -4.54
N LYS A 248 31.68 -35.60 -5.47
CA LYS A 248 30.22 -35.70 -5.69
C LYS A 248 29.50 -36.17 -4.43
N THR A 249 30.04 -37.18 -3.76
CA THR A 249 29.51 -37.69 -2.49
C THR A 249 29.62 -36.65 -1.38
N PHE A 250 30.73 -35.90 -1.30
CA PHE A 250 30.89 -34.81 -0.33
C PHE A 250 29.88 -33.68 -0.54
N ILE A 251 29.63 -33.26 -1.78
CA ILE A 251 28.64 -32.23 -2.10
C ILE A 251 27.22 -32.73 -1.81
N LEU A 252 26.91 -33.97 -2.19
CA LEU A 252 25.60 -34.58 -1.91
C LEU A 252 25.38 -34.73 -0.40
N ASN A 253 26.38 -35.16 0.35
CA ASN A 253 26.32 -35.25 1.81
C ASN A 253 26.22 -33.87 2.46
N SER A 254 26.93 -32.87 1.95
CA SER A 254 26.81 -31.48 2.43
C SER A 254 25.40 -30.93 2.18
N TYR A 255 24.81 -31.23 1.02
CA TYR A 255 23.43 -30.87 0.69
C TYR A 255 22.43 -31.62 1.59
N LEU A 256 22.60 -32.93 1.79
CA LEU A 256 21.74 -33.74 2.64
C LEU A 256 21.83 -33.33 4.11
N ASP A 257 23.02 -33.01 4.63
CA ASP A 257 23.19 -32.52 6.00
C ASP A 257 22.60 -31.12 6.18
N TYR A 258 22.73 -30.27 5.16
CA TYR A 258 22.09 -28.97 5.15
C TYR A 258 20.55 -29.08 5.14
N ALA A 259 20.01 -29.92 4.25
CA ALA A 259 18.59 -30.21 4.13
C ALA A 259 18.04 -30.83 5.42
N LYS A 260 18.74 -31.79 6.04
CA LYS A 260 18.35 -32.38 7.33
C LYS A 260 18.34 -31.34 8.45
N LYS A 261 19.33 -30.45 8.52
CA LYS A 261 19.34 -29.34 9.49
C LYS A 261 18.16 -28.39 9.28
N HIS A 262 17.81 -28.07 8.03
CA HIS A 262 16.69 -27.18 7.73
C HIS A 262 15.32 -27.83 7.92
N ILE A 263 15.14 -29.10 7.54
CA ILE A 263 13.94 -29.89 7.87
C ILE A 263 13.74 -29.94 9.38
N LYS A 264 14.81 -30.11 10.17
CA LYS A 264 14.73 -30.08 11.62
C LYS A 264 14.31 -28.71 12.16
N LYS A 265 14.82 -27.61 11.59
CA LYS A 265 14.38 -26.25 11.95
C LYS A 265 12.92 -25.99 11.57
N LEU A 266 12.52 -26.39 10.36
CA LEU A 266 11.13 -26.34 9.87
C LEU A 266 10.18 -27.15 10.76
N ALA A 267 10.60 -28.32 11.23
CA ALA A 267 9.82 -29.16 12.13
C ALA A 267 9.70 -28.57 13.56
N ILE A 268 10.76 -27.94 14.08
CA ILE A 268 10.70 -27.20 15.35
C ILE A 268 9.74 -26.03 15.22
N PHE A 269 9.82 -25.28 14.12
CA PHE A 269 8.94 -24.15 13.86
C PHE A 269 7.48 -24.55 13.67
N GLN A 270 7.16 -25.60 12.90
CA GLN A 270 5.79 -26.12 12.79
C GLN A 270 5.22 -26.58 14.13
N LYS A 271 6.08 -27.03 15.04
CA LYS A 271 5.68 -27.39 16.40
C LYS A 271 5.38 -26.14 17.23
N GLU A 272 6.27 -25.15 17.20
CA GLU A 272 6.10 -23.87 17.90
C GLU A 272 4.89 -23.08 17.37
N PHE A 273 4.67 -23.04 16.06
CA PHE A 273 3.52 -22.37 15.44
C PHE A 273 2.18 -22.99 15.88
N LYS A 274 2.11 -24.34 15.94
CA LYS A 274 0.93 -25.05 16.48
C LYS A 274 0.70 -24.84 17.97
N GLU A 275 1.74 -24.46 18.72
CA GLU A 275 1.65 -24.17 20.15
C GLU A 275 1.20 -22.71 20.41
N VAL A 276 1.32 -21.81 19.43
CA VAL A 276 0.84 -20.41 19.49
C VAL A 276 -0.61 -20.26 19.00
N GLU A 277 -1.16 -21.24 18.27
CA GLU A 277 -2.59 -21.30 17.86
C GLU A 277 -3.58 -21.67 19.00
N ILE A 278 -3.26 -21.41 20.28
CA ILE A 278 -4.13 -21.67 21.45
C ILE A 278 -4.72 -20.37 22.01
#